data_AF-A0A6P6PSA3-F1
#
_entry.id   AF-A0A6P6PSA3-F1
#
_cell.length_a   1.000
_cell.length_b   1.000
_cell.length_c   1.000
_cell.angle_alpha   90.00
_cell.angle_beta   90.00
_cell.angle_gamma   90.00
#
_symmetry.space_group_name_H-M   'P 1'
#
loop_
_entity.id
_entity.type
_entity.pdbx_description
1 polymer ?
#
loop_
_entity_poly.entity_id
_entity_poly.type
_entity_poly.pdbx_seq_one_letter_code
_entity_poly.pdbx_strand_id
1 'polypeptide(L)'
;MKYVLLAEKNLQLEPQLEGKRQEMLCKYEQLTQMKSVFETKMQRQHELSESCSLSALQAKLKVAAHQAEEESEETAENFLEGKTEIDDFLTSFMEKRTLCHCRRAKEEKLQQCMTVPYHTLD
;
A
#
# COMPACT_ATOMS: atom_id res chain seq x y z
N MET A 1 -19.38 31.72 -60.97
CA MET A 1 -18.86 32.51 -59.82
C MET A 1 -19.21 31.95 -58.44
N LYS A 2 -20.44 31.50 -58.14
CA LYS A 2 -20.79 31.00 -56.77
C LYS A 2 -19.88 29.89 -56.22
N TYR A 3 -19.49 28.91 -57.03
CA TYR A 3 -18.61 27.81 -56.60
C TYR A 3 -17.17 28.24 -56.31
N VAL A 4 -16.67 29.25 -57.02
CA VAL A 4 -15.31 29.79 -56.81
C VAL A 4 -15.24 30.53 -55.48
N LEU A 5 -16.24 31.36 -55.17
CA LEU A 5 -16.33 32.07 -53.88
C LEU A 5 -16.47 31.11 -52.69
N LEU A 6 -17.17 29.98 -52.89
CA LEU A 6 -17.28 28.94 -51.86
C LEU A 6 -15.95 28.22 -51.64
N ALA A 7 -15.22 27.90 -52.71
CA ALA A 7 -13.90 27.28 -52.62
C ALA A 7 -12.88 28.20 -51.93
N GLU A 8 -12.85 29.49 -52.26
CA GLU A 8 -11.99 30.48 -51.61
C GLU A 8 -12.29 30.62 -50.11
N LYS A 9 -13.58 30.67 -49.75
CA LYS A 9 -14.00 30.71 -48.34
C LYS A 9 -13.60 29.43 -47.59
N ASN A 10 -13.74 28.27 -48.21
CA ASN A 10 -13.30 27.00 -47.62
C ASN A 10 -11.79 26.99 -47.38
N LEU A 11 -11.01 27.46 -48.36
CA LEU A 11 -9.54 27.56 -48.26
C LEU A 11 -9.10 28.49 -47.10
N GLN A 12 -9.86 29.56 -46.85
CA GLN A 12 -9.61 30.48 -45.73
C GLN A 12 -9.96 29.88 -44.35
N LEU A 13 -10.91 28.94 -44.29
CA LEU A 13 -11.32 28.28 -43.05
C LEU A 13 -10.43 27.09 -42.68
N GLU A 14 -9.83 26.44 -43.67
CA GLU A 14 -8.92 25.30 -43.51
C GLU A 14 -7.83 25.51 -42.44
N PRO A 15 -7.02 26.60 -42.44
CA PRO A 15 -5.98 26.79 -41.42
C PRO A 15 -6.55 26.97 -40.01
N GLN A 16 -7.74 27.56 -39.87
CA GLN A 16 -8.38 27.73 -38.55
C GLN A 16 -8.91 26.40 -38.02
N LEU A 17 -9.50 25.59 -38.89
CA LEU A 17 -9.97 24.25 -38.55
C LEU A 17 -8.80 23.34 -38.19
N GLU A 18 -7.72 23.39 -38.96
CA GLU A 18 -6.51 22.61 -38.70
C GLU A 18 -5.84 23.03 -37.39
N GLY A 19 -5.76 24.34 -37.10
CA GLY A 19 -5.26 24.84 -35.82
C GLY A 19 -6.08 24.33 -34.63
N LYS A 20 -7.42 24.37 -34.72
CA LYS A 20 -8.31 23.83 -33.68
C LYS A 20 -8.19 22.30 -33.54
N ARG A 21 -8.02 21.59 -34.65
CA ARG A 21 -7.79 20.15 -34.67
C ARG A 21 -6.51 19.81 -33.92
N GLN A 22 -5.43 20.53 -34.20
CA GLN A 22 -4.14 20.33 -33.55
C GLN A 22 -4.19 20.64 -32.05
N GLU A 23 -4.87 21.71 -31.65
CA GLU A 23 -5.09 22.04 -30.23
C GLU A 23 -5.87 20.94 -29.51
N MET A 24 -6.94 20.42 -30.14
CA MET A 24 -7.74 19.33 -29.60
C MET A 24 -6.91 18.06 -29.43
N LEU A 25 -6.11 17.68 -30.42
CA LEU A 25 -5.21 16.53 -30.35
C LEU A 25 -4.19 16.69 -29.21
N CYS A 26 -3.57 17.87 -29.08
CA CYS A 26 -2.62 18.15 -28.00
C CYS A 26 -3.27 18.03 -26.61
N LYS A 27 -4.47 18.59 -26.42
CA LYS A 27 -5.22 18.45 -25.15
C LYS A 27 -5.61 17.02 -24.87
N TYR A 28 -5.98 16.26 -25.89
CA TYR A 28 -6.33 14.85 -25.76
C TYR A 28 -5.13 14.00 -25.35
N GLU A 29 -3.95 14.25 -25.94
CA GLU A 29 -2.69 13.59 -25.54
C GLU A 29 -2.34 13.90 -24.09
N GLN A 30 -2.40 15.18 -23.68
CA GLN A 30 -2.17 15.58 -22.29
C GLN A 30 -3.13 14.89 -21.32
N LEU A 31 -4.43 14.87 -21.64
CA LEU A 31 -5.43 14.18 -20.83
C LEU A 31 -5.12 12.69 -20.70
N THR A 32 -4.75 12.04 -21.80
CA THR A 32 -4.42 10.61 -21.83
C THR A 32 -3.19 10.31 -20.97
N GLN A 33 -2.16 11.16 -21.06
CA GLN A 33 -0.97 11.04 -20.22
C GLN A 33 -1.29 11.24 -18.74
N MET A 34 -2.04 12.30 -18.39
CA MET A 34 -2.45 12.56 -17.02
C MET A 34 -3.30 11.43 -16.45
N LYS A 35 -4.22 10.88 -17.24
CA LYS A 35 -5.04 9.74 -16.86
C LYS A 35 -4.19 8.50 -16.56
N SER A 36 -3.23 8.18 -17.43
CA SER A 36 -2.31 7.05 -17.21
C SER A 36 -1.49 7.21 -15.92
N VAL A 37 -0.97 8.41 -15.67
CA VAL A 37 -0.24 8.72 -14.42
C VAL A 37 -1.16 8.59 -13.20
N PHE A 38 -2.40 9.08 -13.30
CA PHE A 38 -3.38 8.98 -12.23
C PHE A 38 -3.73 7.52 -11.91
N GLU A 39 -4.04 6.72 -12.93
CA GLU A 39 -4.36 5.29 -12.78
C GLU A 39 -3.20 4.52 -12.14
N THR A 40 -1.96 4.81 -12.54
CA THR A 40 -0.75 4.21 -11.94
C THR A 40 -0.64 4.57 -10.44
N LYS A 41 -0.85 5.84 -10.09
CA LYS A 41 -0.82 6.29 -8.69
C LYS A 41 -1.95 5.69 -7.86
N MET A 42 -3.15 5.60 -8.43
CA MET A 42 -4.32 5.02 -7.78
C MET A 42 -4.12 3.53 -7.50
N GLN A 43 -3.59 2.79 -8.48
CA GLN A 43 -3.23 1.38 -8.30
C GLN A 43 -2.20 1.21 -7.17
N ARG A 44 -1.14 2.03 -7.17
CA ARG A 44 -0.13 1.98 -6.11
C ARG A 44 -0.69 2.32 -4.73
N GLN A 45 -1.58 3.31 -4.65
CA GLN A 45 -2.26 3.67 -3.41
C GLN A 45 -3.11 2.49 -2.91
N HIS A 46 -3.85 1.83 -3.80
CA HIS A 46 -4.69 0.69 -3.44
C HIS A 46 -3.85 -0.46 -2.86
N GLU A 47 -2.77 -0.85 -3.53
CA GLU A 47 -1.85 -1.88 -3.03
C GLU A 47 -1.27 -1.54 -1.65
N LEU A 48 -0.86 -0.29 -1.44
CA LEU A 48 -0.36 0.16 -0.15
C LEU A 48 -1.45 0.10 0.92
N SER A 49 -2.66 0.57 0.60
CA SER A 49 -3.81 0.55 1.49
C SER A 49 -4.19 -0.87 1.90
N GLU A 50 -4.14 -1.85 0.99
CA GLU A 50 -4.37 -3.26 1.31
C GLU A 50 -3.24 -3.84 2.17
N SER A 51 -1.99 -3.58 1.79
CA SER A 51 -0.81 -4.12 2.50
C SER A 51 -0.63 -3.56 3.92
N CYS A 52 -1.13 -2.34 4.14
CA CYS A 52 -1.13 -1.61 5.41
C CYS A 52 -2.53 -1.58 6.04
N SER A 53 -3.49 -2.35 5.52
CA SER A 53 -4.80 -2.48 6.15
C SER A 53 -4.63 -3.02 7.57
N LEU A 54 -5.52 -2.62 8.48
CA LEU A 54 -5.45 -3.05 9.88
C LEU A 54 -5.49 -4.58 10.00
N SER A 55 -6.28 -5.25 9.17
CA SER A 55 -6.33 -6.72 9.09
C SER A 55 -5.01 -7.34 8.60
N ALA A 56 -4.39 -6.77 7.55
CA ALA A 56 -3.09 -7.24 7.07
C ALA A 56 -1.98 -7.04 8.11
N LEU A 57 -1.96 -5.89 8.79
CA LEU A 57 -1.03 -5.61 9.88
C LEU A 57 -1.24 -6.55 11.06
N GLN A 58 -2.49 -6.84 11.42
CA GLN A 58 -2.82 -7.78 12.47
C GLN A 58 -2.35 -9.19 12.13
N ALA A 59 -2.64 -9.69 10.92
CA ALA A 59 -2.19 -11.00 10.48
C ALA A 59 -0.65 -11.11 10.53
N LYS A 60 0.06 -10.08 10.04
CA LYS A 60 1.53 -10.02 10.12
C LYS A 60 2.03 -10.06 11.56
N LEU A 61 1.37 -9.33 12.47
CA LEU A 61 1.76 -9.27 13.87
C LEU A 61 1.54 -10.62 14.58
N LYS A 62 0.43 -11.31 14.27
CA LYS A 62 0.13 -12.65 14.78
C LYS A 62 1.19 -13.67 14.34
N VAL A 63 1.55 -13.67 13.05
CA VAL A 63 2.63 -14.52 12.52
C VAL A 63 3.95 -14.22 13.22
N ALA A 64 4.31 -12.95 13.37
CA ALA A 64 5.55 -12.55 14.04
C ALA A 64 5.56 -12.87 15.55
N ALA A 65 4.40 -12.86 16.22
CA ALA A 65 4.28 -13.26 17.62
C ALA A 65 4.50 -14.77 17.79
N HIS A 66 3.91 -15.57 16.90
CA HIS A 66 4.08 -17.02 16.87
C HIS A 66 5.52 -17.42 16.56
N GLN A 67 6.14 -16.78 15.56
CA GLN A 67 7.56 -17.03 15.24
C GLN A 67 8.48 -16.75 16.45
N ALA A 68 8.25 -15.66 17.18
CA ALA A 68 9.03 -15.36 18.38
C ALA A 68 8.78 -16.35 19.53
N GLU A 69 7.60 -16.98 19.56
CA GLU A 69 7.31 -18.06 20.50
C GLU A 69 8.09 -19.33 20.13
N GLU A 70 8.01 -19.78 18.88
CA GLU A 70 8.76 -20.94 18.38
C GLU A 70 10.26 -20.77 18.59
N GLU A 71 10.82 -19.60 18.26
CA GLU A 71 12.24 -19.31 18.49
C GLU A 71 12.61 -19.35 19.99
N SER A 72 11.68 -18.99 20.88
CA SER A 72 11.88 -19.08 22.33
C SER A 72 11.81 -20.51 22.83
N GLU A 73 10.94 -21.34 22.24
CA GLU A 73 10.84 -22.78 22.52
C GLU A 73 12.10 -23.51 22.06
N GLU A 74 12.59 -23.23 20.86
CA GLU A 74 13.87 -23.75 20.36
C GLU A 74 15.04 -23.37 21.29
N THR A 75 15.04 -22.15 21.81
CA THR A 75 16.07 -21.69 22.77
C THR A 75 16.00 -22.47 24.09
N ALA A 76 14.79 -22.79 24.57
CA ALA A 76 14.58 -23.61 25.75
C ALA A 76 15.00 -25.07 25.52
N GLU A 77 14.66 -25.65 24.37
CA GLU A 77 15.07 -27.01 23.99
C GLU A 77 16.60 -27.13 23.93
N ASN A 78 17.28 -26.19 23.25
CA ASN A 78 18.73 -26.17 23.17
C ASN A 78 19.40 -26.10 24.55
N PHE A 79 18.82 -25.36 25.50
CA PHE A 79 19.31 -25.32 26.88
C PHE A 79 19.10 -26.65 27.61
N LEU A 80 17.93 -27.27 27.48
CA LEU A 80 17.62 -28.57 28.10
C LEU A 80 18.50 -29.70 27.55
N GLU A 81 18.93 -29.60 26.31
CA GLU A 81 19.88 -30.53 25.68
C GLU A 81 21.35 -30.24 26.03
N GLY A 82 21.62 -29.19 26.82
CA GLY A 82 22.97 -28.80 27.23
C GLY A 82 23.79 -28.17 26.11
N LYS A 83 23.16 -27.67 25.04
CA LYS A 83 23.83 -27.02 23.89
C LYS A 83 24.15 -25.55 24.14
N THR A 84 23.57 -24.94 25.17
CA THR A 84 23.70 -23.50 25.49
C THR A 84 24.02 -23.33 26.97
N GLU A 85 24.90 -22.41 27.32
CA GLU A 85 25.19 -22.05 28.71
C GLU A 85 24.06 -21.23 29.33
N ILE A 86 23.98 -21.19 30.67
CA ILE A 86 22.87 -20.56 31.38
C ILE A 86 22.74 -19.06 31.11
N ASP A 87 23.85 -18.34 31.01
CA ASP A 87 23.85 -16.88 30.80
C ASP A 87 23.36 -16.53 29.39
N ASP A 88 23.79 -17.29 28.38
CA ASP A 88 23.34 -17.15 26.99
C ASP A 88 21.86 -17.52 26.83
N PHE A 89 21.43 -18.59 27.49
CA PHE A 89 20.03 -19.00 27.53
C PHE A 89 19.16 -17.90 28.13
N LEU A 90 19.50 -17.39 29.32
CA LEU A 90 18.72 -16.37 30.01
C LEU A 90 18.57 -15.11 29.14
N THR A 91 19.66 -14.65 28.53
CA THR A 91 19.65 -13.47 27.67
C THR A 91 18.74 -13.67 26.47
N SER A 92 18.99 -14.71 25.65
CA SER A 92 18.25 -14.98 24.42
C SER A 92 16.77 -15.31 24.67
N PHE A 93 16.49 -16.14 25.68
CA PHE A 93 15.13 -16.54 26.02
C PHE A 93 14.30 -15.37 26.54
N MET A 94 14.86 -14.53 27.43
CA MET A 94 14.15 -13.35 27.93
C MET A 94 13.86 -12.34 26.83
N GLU A 95 14.81 -12.10 25.92
CA GLU A 95 14.61 -11.23 24.77
C GLU A 95 13.47 -11.74 23.88
N LYS A 96 13.50 -13.01 23.47
CA LYS A 96 12.49 -13.61 22.59
C LYS A 96 11.11 -13.66 23.25
N ARG A 97 11.02 -14.04 24.53
CA ARG A 97 9.75 -14.07 25.27
C ARG A 97 9.18 -12.68 25.46
N THR A 98 10.01 -11.68 25.78
CA THR A 98 9.57 -10.30 25.87
C THR A 98 9.03 -9.81 24.54
N LEU A 99 9.73 -10.10 23.44
CA LEU A 99 9.30 -9.74 22.09
C LEU A 99 7.95 -10.40 21.72
N CYS A 100 7.79 -11.70 21.99
CA CYS A 100 6.55 -12.43 21.78
C CYS A 100 5.38 -11.78 22.54
N HIS A 101 5.54 -11.53 23.84
CA HIS A 101 4.50 -10.90 24.66
C HIS A 101 4.16 -9.48 24.22
N CYS A 102 5.17 -8.67 23.87
CA CYS A 102 4.95 -7.34 23.32
C CYS A 102 4.17 -7.39 21.99
N ARG A 103 4.45 -8.36 21.12
CA ARG A 103 3.73 -8.52 19.84
C ARG A 103 2.28 -8.96 20.08
N ARG A 104 2.03 -9.91 20.99
CA ARG A 104 0.67 -10.33 21.40
C ARG A 104 -0.15 -9.18 21.98
N ALA A 105 0.42 -8.42 22.91
CA ALA A 105 -0.27 -7.28 23.50
C ALA A 105 -0.64 -6.21 22.45
N LYS A 106 0.26 -5.97 21.48
CA LYS A 106 -0.02 -5.07 20.35
C LYS A 106 -1.10 -5.63 19.41
N GLU A 107 -1.13 -6.94 19.18
CA GLU A 107 -2.15 -7.62 18.37
C GLU A 107 -3.53 -7.49 19.01
N GLU A 108 -3.63 -7.79 20.31
CA GLU A 108 -4.86 -7.64 21.09
C GLU A 108 -5.35 -6.18 21.08
N LYS A 109 -4.43 -5.21 21.23
CA LYS A 109 -4.78 -3.80 21.17
C LYS A 109 -5.28 -3.39 19.78
N LEU A 110 -4.65 -3.88 18.72
CA LEU A 110 -5.07 -3.62 17.35
C LEU A 110 -6.46 -4.22 17.08
N GLN A 111 -6.69 -5.46 17.53
CA GLN A 111 -8.01 -6.12 17.44
C GLN A 111 -9.08 -5.29 18.15
N GLN A 112 -8.80 -4.77 19.36
CA GLN A 112 -9.73 -3.90 20.08
C GLN A 112 -10.09 -2.68 19.23
N CYS A 113 -9.11 -1.96 18.68
CA CYS A 113 -9.34 -0.79 17.82
C CYS A 113 -10.18 -1.11 16.57
N MET A 114 -10.11 -2.33 16.04
CA MET A 114 -10.92 -2.78 14.91
C MET A 114 -12.36 -3.14 15.33
N THR A 115 -12.54 -3.65 16.55
CA THR A 115 -13.85 -4.06 17.08
C THR A 115 -14.63 -2.94 17.74
N VAL A 116 -13.98 -1.86 18.16
CA VAL A 116 -14.67 -0.67 18.69
C VAL A 116 -15.17 0.12 17.48
N PRO A 117 -16.49 0.11 17.18
CA PRO A 117 -17.00 0.98 16.14
C PRO A 117 -16.72 2.44 16.53
N TYR A 118 -16.42 3.29 15.55
CA TYR A 118 -16.44 4.75 15.71
C TYR A 118 -17.88 5.23 16.01
N HIS A 119 -18.44 4.82 17.15
CA HIS A 119 -19.65 5.33 17.74
C HIS A 119 -19.25 5.79 19.14
N THR A 120 -18.95 7.08 19.23
CA THR A 120 -19.25 8.04 20.31
C THR A 120 -18.15 9.10 20.31
N LEU A 121 -18.19 10.00 19.33
CA LEU A 121 -17.79 11.38 19.53
C LEU A 121 -18.93 12.21 18.93
N ASP A 122 -19.56 13.00 19.80
CA ASP A 122 -20.67 13.92 19.55
C ASP A 122 -20.49 14.81 18.30
#